data_AF-A0A3B0ADA3-F1
#
_entry.id   AF-A0A3B0ADA3-F1
#
_cell.length_a   1.000
_cell.length_b   1.000
_cell.length_c   1.000
_cell.angle_alpha   90.00
_cell.angle_beta   90.00
_cell.angle_gamma   90.00
#
_symmetry.space_group_name_H-M   'P 1'
#
loop_
_entity.id
_entity.type
_entity.pdbx_description
1 polymer ?
#
loop_
_entity_poly.entity_id
_entity_poly.type
_entity_poly.pdbx_seq_one_letter_code
_entity_poly.pdbx_strand_id
1 'polypeptide(L)'
;MRAGAAGLAVAVLALTAGAAPAAAEPSPVTAAGADLVSVALDGDSMSLRVRDAAQAADGTAGHDPAEVILGPNGGLAGRVPPGKAFAFLGAPGHAVWSLSTGDTRFPALDTTGIRPGAVTDDKVALTLRSVEGPGTFTAYALSGLGTATVLFGSGPNLPRTAQLPVGRRTGAVVWAFDAAGDYRLTLTASATLRSGQEASGEATYRVRVPTISPGEQAPPPAPRQQAPRPAGQLHALAAPTAPQPVAAPEPAAAAPPAEKAATASADVRQVIADGHVDMGPQLAGNGWTIRIKDDRTSPPVWRETADVVLQVRDNAKITVPAGADFLGKPGDTLWLLPQSQQSGIVWPGWNTQHESVVSGVKGNVTWTLRGVNGPGRFALFLTGSFGKADVLFDSAKAFPQQLSIPLNTHAHGNWAFSKPGLYRLAVQMSGTTTAGKAVTDTRTLTIAVGDSTDPKSGFGSGSDSGGGADGGANDGGGAARGGGGALPRTGAGWVLTAVAAGAVLVAVGGLLVLLSRRRRSGRLWCGAAPRRSP
;
A
#
# COMPACT_ATOMS: atom_id res chain seq x y z
N MET A 1 -49.84 27.17 83.31
CA MET A 1 -50.03 26.19 82.22
C MET A 1 -50.07 26.95 80.92
N ARG A 2 -49.00 26.88 80.11
CA ARG A 2 -48.90 27.52 78.79
C ARG A 2 -48.26 26.52 77.84
N ALA A 3 -48.83 26.47 76.63
CA ALA A 3 -48.61 25.51 75.58
C ALA A 3 -47.14 25.38 75.14
N GLY A 4 -46.68 24.14 74.95
CA GLY A 4 -45.42 23.81 74.28
C GLY A 4 -45.71 23.37 72.85
N ALA A 5 -45.20 24.12 71.88
CA ALA A 5 -45.21 23.78 70.46
C ALA A 5 -44.13 22.72 70.17
N ALA A 6 -44.52 21.59 69.58
CA ALA A 6 -43.61 20.60 69.03
C ALA A 6 -43.33 20.93 67.55
N GLY A 7 -42.12 21.41 67.26
CA GLY A 7 -41.64 21.61 65.88
C GLY A 7 -41.15 20.30 65.29
N LEU A 8 -41.77 19.88 64.19
CA LEU A 8 -41.36 18.75 63.36
C LEU A 8 -40.20 19.22 62.45
N ALA A 9 -38.98 18.72 62.67
CA ALA A 9 -37.85 18.98 61.77
C ALA A 9 -37.90 17.99 60.60
N VAL A 10 -38.16 18.49 59.39
CA VAL A 10 -38.04 17.73 58.13
C VAL A 10 -36.57 17.72 57.71
N ALA A 11 -35.93 16.55 57.75
CA ALA A 11 -34.62 16.34 57.18
C ALA A 11 -34.73 16.17 55.66
N VAL A 12 -34.26 17.15 54.90
CA VAL A 12 -34.11 17.05 53.44
C VAL A 12 -32.84 16.25 53.17
N LEU A 13 -32.97 15.00 52.73
CA LEU A 13 -31.86 14.24 52.14
C LEU A 13 -31.56 14.82 50.75
N ALA A 14 -30.45 15.54 50.64
CA ALA A 14 -29.88 15.90 49.35
C ALA A 14 -29.24 14.65 48.72
N LEU A 15 -29.90 14.08 47.71
CA LEU A 15 -29.32 13.08 46.82
C LEU A 15 -28.20 13.74 46.01
N THR A 16 -26.95 13.47 46.37
CA THR A 16 -25.80 13.78 45.53
C THR A 16 -25.81 12.85 44.32
N ALA A 17 -26.18 13.38 43.15
CA ALA A 17 -25.98 12.69 41.89
C ALA A 17 -24.48 12.46 41.70
N GLY A 18 -24.03 11.22 41.90
CA GLY A 18 -22.68 10.81 41.56
C GLY A 18 -22.46 11.04 40.07
N ALA A 19 -21.44 11.83 39.73
CA ALA A 19 -21.00 11.97 38.35
C ALA A 19 -20.70 10.57 37.79
N ALA A 20 -21.39 10.20 36.71
CA ALA A 20 -21.10 8.99 35.97
C ALA A 20 -19.59 8.99 35.63
N PRO A 21 -18.87 7.87 35.81
CA PRO A 21 -17.48 7.80 35.40
C PRO A 21 -17.42 8.13 33.91
N ALA A 22 -16.57 9.08 33.52
CA ALA A 22 -16.32 9.40 32.13
C ALA A 22 -15.90 8.09 31.43
N ALA A 23 -16.75 7.60 30.52
CA ALA A 23 -16.44 6.43 29.73
C ALA A 23 -15.11 6.69 29.02
N ALA A 24 -14.15 5.77 29.18
CA ALA A 24 -12.87 5.85 28.46
C ALA A 24 -13.17 6.00 26.97
N GLU A 25 -12.54 6.98 26.31
CA GLU A 25 -12.72 7.13 24.88
C GLU A 25 -12.27 5.83 24.17
N PRO A 26 -13.07 5.32 23.21
CA PRO A 26 -12.72 4.12 22.48
C PRO A 26 -11.36 4.28 21.78
N SER A 27 -10.58 3.21 21.72
CA SER A 27 -9.23 3.29 21.14
C SER A 27 -9.30 3.48 19.62
N PRO A 28 -8.50 4.38 19.04
CA PRO A 28 -8.47 4.57 17.59
C PRO A 28 -7.79 3.39 16.90
N VAL A 29 -8.38 2.90 15.82
CA VAL A 29 -7.79 1.88 14.93
C VAL A 29 -7.52 2.51 13.56
N THR A 30 -6.30 2.31 13.06
CA THR A 30 -5.94 2.72 11.70
C THR A 30 -6.57 1.76 10.69
N ALA A 31 -7.20 2.32 9.65
CA ALA A 31 -7.82 1.51 8.61
C ALA A 31 -6.81 0.97 7.58
N ALA A 32 -5.60 1.54 7.51
CA ALA A 32 -4.58 1.14 6.54
C ALA A 32 -4.16 -0.33 6.76
N GLY A 33 -4.54 -1.21 5.84
CA GLY A 33 -4.28 -2.64 5.87
C GLY A 33 -5.17 -3.44 6.84
N ALA A 34 -6.11 -2.79 7.52
CA ALA A 34 -7.03 -3.42 8.46
C ALA A 34 -8.11 -4.27 7.75
N ASP A 35 -8.63 -5.26 8.45
CA ASP A 35 -9.93 -5.86 8.09
C ASP A 35 -11.01 -5.05 8.78
N LEU A 36 -11.72 -4.21 8.00
CA LEU A 36 -12.81 -3.40 8.52
C LEU A 36 -13.95 -4.28 9.01
N VAL A 37 -14.16 -5.44 8.38
CA VAL A 37 -15.10 -6.45 8.83
C VAL A 37 -14.43 -7.81 8.69
N SER A 38 -14.15 -8.47 9.81
CA SER A 38 -13.76 -9.87 9.89
C SER A 38 -14.95 -10.67 10.38
N VAL A 39 -15.47 -11.58 9.57
CA VAL A 39 -16.59 -12.46 9.92
C VAL A 39 -16.06 -13.84 10.29
N ALA A 40 -16.47 -14.33 11.46
CA ALA A 40 -16.20 -15.69 11.91
C ALA A 40 -17.52 -16.39 12.29
N LEU A 41 -17.56 -17.70 12.06
CA LEU A 41 -18.68 -18.57 12.44
C LEU A 41 -18.22 -19.51 13.57
N ASP A 42 -18.92 -19.47 14.70
CA ASP A 42 -18.72 -20.39 15.82
C ASP A 42 -20.06 -21.06 16.18
N GLY A 43 -20.13 -22.38 15.94
CA GLY A 43 -21.39 -23.12 15.93
C GLY A 43 -22.39 -22.48 14.97
N ASP A 44 -23.47 -21.94 15.53
CA ASP A 44 -24.57 -21.32 14.78
C ASP A 44 -24.59 -19.78 14.90
N SER A 45 -23.54 -19.19 15.49
CA SER A 45 -23.44 -17.75 15.72
C SER A 45 -22.35 -17.13 14.85
N MET A 46 -22.66 -16.00 14.21
CA MET A 46 -21.65 -15.21 13.53
C MET A 46 -21.17 -14.07 14.42
N SER A 47 -19.91 -13.70 14.25
CA SER A 47 -19.34 -12.51 14.88
C SER A 47 -18.69 -11.62 13.84
N LEU A 48 -18.79 -10.30 14.05
CA LEU A 48 -18.14 -9.28 13.24
C LEU A 48 -17.10 -8.57 14.11
N ARG A 49 -15.87 -8.46 13.62
CA ARG A 49 -14.74 -7.81 14.32
C ARG A 49 -14.00 -6.84 13.41
N VAL A 50 -13.27 -5.90 14.01
CA VAL A 50 -12.23 -5.11 13.32
C VAL A 50 -10.87 -5.70 13.65
N ARG A 51 -10.05 -6.02 12.65
CA ARG A 51 -8.63 -6.37 12.87
C ARG A 51 -7.75 -5.27 12.33
N ASP A 52 -6.86 -4.74 13.15
CA ASP A 52 -5.80 -3.87 12.63
C ASP A 52 -4.83 -4.67 11.74
N ALA A 53 -3.88 -3.97 11.09
CA ALA A 53 -2.97 -4.61 10.15
C ALA A 53 -2.07 -5.69 10.78
N ALA A 54 -1.68 -5.54 12.06
CA ALA A 54 -0.86 -6.53 12.75
C ALA A 54 -1.71 -7.76 13.10
N GLN A 55 -2.91 -7.55 13.65
CA GLN A 55 -3.85 -8.62 13.97
C GLN A 55 -4.29 -9.41 12.73
N ALA A 56 -4.47 -8.72 11.60
CA ALA A 56 -4.80 -9.35 10.33
C ALA A 56 -3.65 -10.22 9.81
N ALA A 57 -2.40 -9.78 9.97
CA ALA A 57 -1.21 -10.54 9.58
C ALA A 57 -1.00 -11.77 10.48
N ASP A 58 -1.21 -11.63 11.79
CA ASP A 58 -0.98 -12.70 12.77
C ASP A 58 -2.19 -13.63 12.94
N GLY A 59 -3.32 -13.32 12.30
CA GLY A 59 -4.57 -14.09 12.40
C GLY A 59 -5.22 -14.04 13.79
N THR A 60 -4.88 -13.05 14.62
CA THR A 60 -5.39 -12.92 15.99
C THR A 60 -6.82 -12.39 16.03
N ALA A 61 -7.52 -12.62 17.16
CA ALA A 61 -8.86 -12.10 17.38
C ALA A 61 -8.88 -10.56 17.32
N GLY A 62 -9.84 -10.03 16.56
CA GLY A 62 -10.03 -8.58 16.40
C GLY A 62 -10.82 -7.92 17.53
N HIS A 63 -10.84 -6.60 17.49
CA HIS A 63 -11.59 -5.75 18.39
C HIS A 63 -13.11 -5.86 18.15
N ASP A 64 -13.89 -5.69 19.21
CA ASP A 64 -15.31 -5.37 19.09
C ASP A 64 -15.44 -3.98 18.40
N PRO A 65 -16.17 -3.88 17.27
CA PRO A 65 -16.36 -2.61 16.57
C PRO A 65 -16.95 -1.48 17.42
N ALA A 66 -17.67 -1.81 18.50
CA ALA A 66 -18.27 -0.83 19.41
C ALA A 66 -17.26 -0.25 20.42
N GLU A 67 -16.11 -0.90 20.63
CA GLU A 67 -15.06 -0.51 21.57
C GLU A 67 -13.89 0.24 20.94
N VAL A 68 -13.90 0.39 19.61
CA VAL A 68 -12.89 1.13 18.84
C VAL A 68 -13.52 2.22 18.00
N ILE A 69 -12.71 3.19 17.57
CA ILE A 69 -13.09 4.21 16.59
C ILE A 69 -12.23 4.07 15.35
N LEU A 70 -12.87 3.98 14.18
CA LEU A 70 -12.20 4.04 12.88
C LEU A 70 -12.03 5.50 12.44
N GLY A 71 -10.82 5.85 12.00
CA GLY A 71 -10.49 7.22 11.58
C GLY A 71 -10.24 8.19 12.75
N PRO A 72 -9.91 9.47 12.48
CA PRO A 72 -9.70 10.07 11.16
C PRO A 72 -8.33 9.76 10.55
N ASN A 73 -7.41 9.18 11.33
CA ASN A 73 -6.03 8.90 10.92
C ASN A 73 -5.99 7.92 9.73
N GLY A 74 -5.22 8.26 8.70
CA GLY A 74 -5.06 7.44 7.50
C GLY A 74 -6.17 7.58 6.45
N GLY A 75 -7.15 8.47 6.68
CA GLY A 75 -8.17 8.81 5.69
C GLY A 75 -7.77 9.94 4.73
N LEU A 76 -8.55 10.13 3.67
CA LEU A 76 -8.30 11.11 2.61
C LEU A 76 -9.58 11.89 2.26
N ALA A 77 -9.49 13.22 2.29
CA ALA A 77 -10.50 14.10 1.70
C ALA A 77 -10.23 14.25 0.19
N GLY A 78 -11.25 14.00 -0.62
CA GLY A 78 -11.20 14.12 -2.07
C GLY A 78 -12.47 14.74 -2.63
N ARG A 79 -12.54 14.80 -3.96
CA ARG A 79 -13.73 15.21 -4.70
C ARG A 79 -14.22 14.05 -5.54
N VAL A 80 -15.54 13.90 -5.65
CA VAL A 80 -16.14 12.89 -6.53
C VAL A 80 -15.64 13.13 -7.97
N PRO A 81 -14.97 12.14 -8.59
CA PRO A 81 -14.49 12.27 -9.96
C PRO A 81 -15.64 12.48 -10.96
N PRO A 82 -15.42 13.19 -12.09
CA PRO A 82 -16.38 13.22 -13.17
C PRO A 82 -16.57 11.82 -13.80
N GLY A 83 -17.74 11.58 -14.38
CA GLY A 83 -18.08 10.33 -15.05
C GLY A 83 -18.92 9.38 -14.19
N LYS A 84 -19.27 8.22 -14.77
CA LYS A 84 -20.23 7.28 -14.16
C LYS A 84 -19.62 6.39 -13.07
N ALA A 85 -18.29 6.19 -13.09
CA ALA A 85 -17.62 5.21 -12.23
C ALA A 85 -17.77 5.49 -10.73
N PHE A 86 -17.88 6.76 -10.34
CA PHE A 86 -18.00 7.19 -8.94
C PHE A 86 -19.25 8.04 -8.68
N ALA A 87 -20.19 8.09 -9.64
CA ALA A 87 -21.42 8.90 -9.52
C ALA A 87 -22.31 8.48 -8.34
N PHE A 88 -22.12 7.26 -7.82
CA PHE A 88 -22.79 6.77 -6.61
C PHE A 88 -22.35 7.51 -5.32
N LEU A 89 -21.23 8.24 -5.35
CA LEU A 89 -20.75 9.08 -4.24
C LEU A 89 -21.35 10.49 -4.26
N GLY A 90 -22.15 10.83 -5.27
CA GLY A 90 -22.76 12.15 -5.44
C GLY A 90 -22.37 12.84 -6.74
N ALA A 91 -22.66 14.15 -6.82
CA ALA A 91 -22.35 14.94 -7.99
C ALA A 91 -20.83 15.13 -8.19
N PRO A 92 -20.32 15.19 -9.43
CA PRO A 92 -18.92 15.50 -9.70
C PRO A 92 -18.46 16.77 -8.97
N GLY A 93 -17.28 16.71 -8.33
CA GLY A 93 -16.72 17.82 -7.56
C GLY A 93 -17.17 17.90 -6.11
N HIS A 94 -18.22 17.16 -5.71
CA HIS A 94 -18.69 17.09 -4.33
C HIS A 94 -17.59 16.59 -3.40
N ALA A 95 -17.46 17.18 -2.22
CA ALA A 95 -16.46 16.78 -1.25
C ALA A 95 -16.84 15.43 -0.63
N VAL A 96 -15.89 14.53 -0.54
CA VAL A 96 -16.07 13.20 0.03
C VAL A 96 -14.83 12.82 0.81
N TRP A 97 -15.00 12.16 1.94
CA TRP A 97 -13.91 11.63 2.72
C TRP A 97 -13.90 10.11 2.66
N SER A 98 -12.71 9.53 2.54
CA SER A 98 -12.50 8.10 2.57
C SER A 98 -11.73 7.72 3.83
N LEU A 99 -12.12 6.62 4.46
CA LEU A 99 -11.45 6.03 5.62
C LEU A 99 -10.04 5.49 5.30
N SER A 100 -9.64 5.48 4.02
CA SER A 100 -8.30 5.16 3.58
C SER A 100 -7.84 6.15 2.50
N THR A 101 -6.53 6.40 2.43
CA THR A 101 -5.89 7.08 1.30
C THR A 101 -5.95 6.27 0.01
N GLY A 102 -6.14 4.95 0.12
CA GLY A 102 -6.06 4.03 -1.01
C GLY A 102 -4.65 3.90 -1.57
N ASP A 103 -3.64 4.20 -0.75
CA ASP A 103 -2.27 3.88 -1.07
C ASP A 103 -2.00 2.37 -0.91
N THR A 104 -0.74 2.03 -0.71
CA THR A 104 -0.19 0.67 -0.59
C THR A 104 -0.90 -0.27 0.40
N ARG A 105 -1.76 0.23 1.30
CA ARG A 105 -2.48 -0.60 2.28
C ARG A 105 -3.98 -0.30 2.33
N PHE A 106 -4.71 -0.79 1.34
CA PHE A 106 -6.17 -0.79 1.39
C PHE A 106 -6.72 -1.66 2.53
N PRO A 107 -7.80 -1.22 3.19
CA PRO A 107 -8.59 -2.10 4.05
C PRO A 107 -9.25 -3.25 3.28
N ALA A 108 -9.73 -4.25 4.02
CA ALA A 108 -10.41 -5.42 3.46
C ALA A 108 -11.69 -5.80 4.22
N LEU A 109 -12.49 -6.66 3.60
CA LEU A 109 -13.53 -7.48 4.25
C LEU A 109 -13.05 -8.93 4.26
N ASP A 110 -13.01 -9.56 5.42
CA ASP A 110 -12.49 -10.91 5.61
C ASP A 110 -13.60 -11.90 6.03
N THR A 111 -13.70 -13.00 5.30
CA THR A 111 -14.58 -14.13 5.60
C THR A 111 -13.80 -15.42 5.82
N THR A 112 -12.47 -15.37 5.98
CA THR A 112 -11.63 -16.55 6.22
C THR A 112 -11.91 -17.24 7.56
N GLY A 113 -12.56 -16.55 8.49
CA GLY A 113 -13.12 -17.14 9.72
C GLY A 113 -14.29 -18.10 9.48
N ILE A 114 -14.74 -18.29 8.23
CA ILE A 114 -15.78 -19.24 7.83
C ILE A 114 -15.15 -20.25 6.86
N ARG A 115 -15.28 -21.54 7.19
CA ARG A 115 -14.72 -22.61 6.34
C ARG A 115 -15.58 -22.78 5.08
N PRO A 116 -14.96 -22.96 3.90
CA PRO A 116 -15.70 -23.39 2.72
C PRO A 116 -16.50 -24.68 3.00
N GLY A 117 -17.74 -24.72 2.55
CA GLY A 117 -18.72 -25.77 2.78
C GLY A 117 -19.55 -25.63 4.05
N ALA A 118 -19.21 -24.71 4.97
CA ALA A 118 -19.93 -24.55 6.24
C ALA A 118 -21.32 -23.94 6.09
N VAL A 119 -21.52 -23.11 5.06
CA VAL A 119 -22.79 -22.45 4.74
C VAL A 119 -23.25 -22.86 3.34
N THR A 120 -24.53 -22.66 3.07
CA THR A 120 -25.12 -22.89 1.75
C THR A 120 -24.57 -21.86 0.77
N ASP A 121 -24.31 -22.30 -0.47
CA ASP A 121 -23.76 -21.50 -1.58
C ASP A 121 -22.39 -20.85 -1.34
N ASP A 122 -21.71 -21.14 -0.22
CA ASP A 122 -20.43 -20.55 0.18
C ASP A 122 -20.43 -19.01 0.12
N LYS A 123 -21.55 -18.40 0.55
CA LYS A 123 -21.73 -16.95 0.59
C LYS A 123 -22.23 -16.49 1.95
N VAL A 124 -21.81 -15.29 2.32
CA VAL A 124 -22.27 -14.56 3.51
C VAL A 124 -22.84 -13.23 3.07
N ALA A 125 -24.05 -12.93 3.53
CA ALA A 125 -24.71 -11.66 3.32
C ALA A 125 -24.27 -10.68 4.41
N LEU A 126 -23.52 -9.64 4.02
CA LEU A 126 -23.19 -8.51 4.89
C LEU A 126 -24.16 -7.36 4.62
N THR A 127 -25.02 -7.04 5.59
CA THR A 127 -26.13 -6.09 5.45
C THR A 127 -25.94 -4.86 6.33
N LEU A 128 -26.06 -3.68 5.73
CA LEU A 128 -26.13 -2.40 6.42
C LEU A 128 -27.55 -2.14 6.93
N ARG A 129 -27.75 -2.30 8.24
CA ARG A 129 -29.05 -2.14 8.91
C ARG A 129 -29.40 -0.68 9.14
N SER A 130 -28.47 0.08 9.69
CA SER A 130 -28.65 1.51 10.00
C SER A 130 -27.36 2.30 9.85
N VAL A 131 -27.53 3.60 9.61
CA VAL A 131 -26.48 4.61 9.64
C VAL A 131 -27.01 5.77 10.46
N GLU A 132 -26.43 5.98 11.64
CA GLU A 132 -26.64 7.18 12.44
C GLU A 132 -25.45 8.10 12.21
N GLY A 133 -25.68 9.28 11.65
CA GLY A 133 -24.62 10.23 11.36
C GLY A 133 -25.10 11.37 10.47
N PRO A 134 -24.26 12.38 10.24
CA PRO A 134 -24.64 13.62 9.56
C PRO A 134 -24.80 13.48 8.04
N GLY A 135 -24.40 12.37 7.44
CA GLY A 135 -24.35 12.19 5.98
C GLY A 135 -24.55 10.76 5.50
N THR A 136 -24.24 10.52 4.23
CA THR A 136 -24.29 9.21 3.59
C THR A 136 -23.00 8.43 3.79
N PHE A 137 -23.14 7.12 3.88
CA PHE A 137 -22.04 6.16 3.97
C PHE A 137 -22.11 5.22 2.77
N THR A 138 -20.97 4.97 2.12
CA THR A 138 -20.86 3.99 1.03
C THR A 138 -19.62 3.15 1.17
N ALA A 139 -19.79 1.82 1.10
CA ALA A 139 -18.73 0.85 0.96
C ALA A 139 -18.64 0.39 -0.50
N TYR A 140 -17.44 0.43 -1.08
CA TYR A 140 -17.16 -0.07 -2.42
C TYR A 140 -15.79 -0.74 -2.49
N ALA A 141 -15.60 -1.66 -3.41
CA ALA A 141 -14.30 -2.25 -3.72
C ALA A 141 -13.73 -1.63 -4.99
N LEU A 142 -12.43 -1.37 -5.00
CA LEU A 142 -11.70 -0.97 -6.21
C LEU A 142 -11.10 -2.20 -6.89
N SER A 143 -11.19 -2.26 -8.21
CA SER A 143 -10.55 -3.29 -9.02
C SER A 143 -9.67 -2.66 -10.10
N GLY A 144 -8.48 -3.25 -10.29
CA GLY A 144 -7.51 -2.86 -11.31
C GLY A 144 -7.28 -1.35 -11.41
N LEU A 145 -7.71 -0.75 -12.53
CA LEU A 145 -7.54 0.67 -12.88
C LEU A 145 -8.53 1.62 -12.20
N GLY A 146 -8.94 1.33 -10.97
CA GLY A 146 -9.88 2.17 -10.22
C GLY A 146 -11.34 1.98 -10.61
N THR A 147 -11.70 0.82 -11.16
CA THR A 147 -13.11 0.48 -11.37
C THR A 147 -13.74 0.19 -10.01
N ALA A 148 -14.70 1.03 -9.61
CA ALA A 148 -15.39 0.90 -8.34
C ALA A 148 -16.65 0.02 -8.47
N THR A 149 -16.76 -0.97 -7.60
CA THR A 149 -17.96 -1.80 -7.44
C THR A 149 -18.59 -1.50 -6.09
N VAL A 150 -19.80 -0.97 -6.09
CA VAL A 150 -20.54 -0.69 -4.84
C VAL A 150 -20.85 -2.02 -4.15
N LEU A 151 -20.50 -2.11 -2.87
CA LEU A 151 -20.79 -3.25 -2.02
C LEU A 151 -22.12 -3.02 -1.29
N PHE A 152 -22.19 -1.93 -0.52
CA PHE A 152 -23.39 -1.51 0.20
C PHE A 152 -23.30 -0.03 0.61
N GLY A 153 -24.43 0.63 0.88
CA GLY A 153 -24.43 2.02 1.34
C GLY A 153 -25.80 2.53 1.81
N SER A 154 -25.81 3.71 2.42
CA SER A 154 -27.04 4.38 2.89
C SER A 154 -27.66 5.34 1.88
N GLY A 155 -26.95 5.66 0.80
CA GLY A 155 -27.42 6.51 -0.28
C GLY A 155 -28.65 5.96 -1.03
N PRO A 156 -29.42 6.82 -1.72
CA PRO A 156 -30.56 6.40 -2.50
C PRO A 156 -30.13 5.47 -3.63
N ASN A 157 -30.87 4.38 -3.83
CA ASN A 157 -30.61 3.35 -4.85
C ASN A 157 -29.29 2.57 -4.68
N LEU A 158 -28.63 2.64 -3.52
CA LEU A 158 -27.50 1.77 -3.22
C LEU A 158 -27.99 0.44 -2.62
N PRO A 159 -27.32 -0.69 -2.93
CA PRO A 159 -27.60 -1.94 -2.26
C PRO A 159 -27.37 -1.78 -0.75
N ARG A 160 -28.22 -2.43 0.06
CA ARG A 160 -28.02 -2.51 1.51
C ARG A 160 -27.21 -3.75 1.91
N THR A 161 -27.07 -4.71 1.01
CA THR A 161 -26.43 -5.99 1.29
C THR A 161 -25.39 -6.32 0.22
N ALA A 162 -24.21 -6.74 0.66
CA ALA A 162 -23.19 -7.35 -0.18
C ALA A 162 -23.14 -8.86 0.05
N GLN A 163 -23.04 -9.63 -1.03
CA GLN A 163 -22.81 -11.07 -0.99
C GLN A 163 -21.31 -11.34 -1.10
N LEU A 164 -20.71 -11.79 -0.01
CA LEU A 164 -19.27 -12.06 0.09
C LEU A 164 -19.01 -13.56 -0.04
N PRO A 165 -18.05 -13.99 -0.87
CA PRO A 165 -17.64 -15.39 -0.89
C PRO A 165 -16.99 -15.78 0.44
N VAL A 166 -17.24 -17.00 0.91
CA VAL A 166 -16.64 -17.58 2.12
C VAL A 166 -15.16 -17.91 1.90
N GLY A 167 -14.36 -17.86 2.97
CA GLY A 167 -12.95 -18.26 2.91
C GLY A 167 -12.08 -17.28 2.14
N ARG A 168 -12.49 -16.00 2.03
CA ARG A 168 -11.85 -15.01 1.17
C ARG A 168 -11.63 -13.71 1.93
N ARG A 169 -10.48 -13.08 1.64
CA ARG A 169 -10.19 -11.71 2.03
C ARG A 169 -10.39 -10.78 0.83
N THR A 170 -11.47 -10.01 0.83
CA THR A 170 -11.81 -9.03 -0.21
C THR A 170 -11.07 -7.73 0.08
N GLY A 171 -9.93 -7.51 -0.58
CA GLY A 171 -9.14 -6.27 -0.46
C GLY A 171 -9.70 -5.09 -1.26
N ALA A 172 -8.95 -3.99 -1.29
CA ALA A 172 -9.31 -2.76 -2.00
C ALA A 172 -10.60 -2.07 -1.52
N VAL A 173 -10.99 -2.30 -0.27
CA VAL A 173 -12.28 -1.83 0.24
C VAL A 173 -12.16 -0.40 0.72
N VAL A 174 -13.09 0.43 0.25
CA VAL A 174 -13.19 1.84 0.59
C VAL A 174 -14.50 2.10 1.28
N TRP A 175 -14.42 2.69 2.47
CA TRP A 175 -15.55 3.30 3.17
C TRP A 175 -15.49 4.81 2.95
N ALA A 176 -16.54 5.38 2.37
CA ALA A 176 -16.62 6.79 2.02
C ALA A 176 -17.83 7.47 2.68
N PHE A 177 -17.65 8.75 3.01
CA PHE A 177 -18.57 9.59 3.76
C PHE A 177 -18.64 10.97 3.12
N ASP A 178 -19.84 11.54 2.98
CA ASP A 178 -20.04 12.84 2.33
C ASP A 178 -20.12 14.03 3.30
N ALA A 179 -20.22 13.77 4.61
CA ALA A 179 -20.27 14.80 5.66
C ALA A 179 -19.35 14.47 6.84
N ALA A 180 -18.78 15.51 7.44
CA ALA A 180 -17.95 15.40 8.64
C ALA A 180 -18.79 15.14 9.89
N GLY A 181 -18.26 14.36 10.83
CA GLY A 181 -18.88 14.05 12.12
C GLY A 181 -18.70 12.60 12.54
N ASP A 182 -19.36 12.23 13.65
CA ASP A 182 -19.34 10.89 14.19
C ASP A 182 -20.49 10.05 13.59
N TYR A 183 -20.16 8.82 13.18
CA TYR A 183 -21.10 7.86 12.61
C TYR A 183 -21.18 6.58 13.46
N ARG A 184 -22.38 6.00 13.55
CA ARG A 184 -22.62 4.63 14.00
C ARG A 184 -23.24 3.83 12.87
N LEU A 185 -22.59 2.75 12.46
CA LEU A 185 -23.05 1.87 11.39
C LEU A 185 -23.39 0.51 11.99
N THR A 186 -24.63 0.05 11.87
CA THR A 186 -25.00 -1.30 12.31
C THR A 186 -24.94 -2.25 11.12
N LEU A 187 -24.05 -3.25 11.21
CA LEU A 187 -23.87 -4.28 10.20
C LEU A 187 -24.30 -5.63 10.74
N THR A 188 -25.01 -6.41 9.93
CA THR A 188 -25.36 -7.81 10.20
C THR A 188 -24.69 -8.71 9.18
N ALA A 189 -23.99 -9.75 9.63
CA ALA A 189 -23.58 -10.88 8.79
C ALA A 189 -24.60 -12.01 8.97
N SER A 190 -24.99 -12.64 7.87
CA SER A 190 -25.94 -13.76 7.88
C SER A 190 -25.63 -14.77 6.79
N ALA A 191 -25.88 -16.05 7.06
CA ALA A 191 -25.90 -17.12 6.06
C ALA A 191 -26.73 -18.31 6.54
N THR A 192 -27.23 -19.11 5.61
CA THR A 192 -27.91 -20.37 5.92
C THR A 192 -26.90 -21.50 6.07
N LEU A 193 -26.84 -22.13 7.25
CA LEU A 193 -26.01 -23.30 7.52
C LEU A 193 -26.48 -24.51 6.69
N ARG A 194 -25.62 -25.53 6.55
CA ARG A 194 -25.97 -26.80 5.91
C ARG A 194 -27.13 -27.54 6.58
N SER A 195 -27.35 -27.29 7.87
CA SER A 195 -28.50 -27.81 8.62
C SER A 195 -29.84 -27.16 8.21
N GLY A 196 -29.80 -26.09 7.41
CA GLY A 196 -30.97 -25.26 7.07
C GLY A 196 -31.26 -24.14 8.07
N GLN A 197 -30.55 -24.10 9.20
CA GLN A 197 -30.68 -23.03 10.19
C GLN A 197 -29.97 -21.75 9.71
N GLU A 198 -30.52 -20.59 10.06
CA GLU A 198 -29.89 -19.30 9.79
C GLU A 198 -28.90 -18.96 10.91
N ALA A 199 -27.64 -18.72 10.54
CA ALA A 199 -26.64 -18.14 11.43
C ALA A 199 -26.55 -16.65 11.14
N SER A 200 -26.52 -15.83 12.20
CA SER A 200 -26.39 -14.38 12.07
C SER A 200 -25.58 -13.79 13.21
N GLY A 201 -25.07 -12.57 12.98
CA GLY A 201 -24.33 -11.79 13.94
C GLY A 201 -24.45 -10.32 13.59
N GLU A 202 -24.50 -9.45 14.60
CA GLU A 202 -24.63 -8.00 14.43
C GLU A 202 -23.56 -7.27 15.23
N ALA A 203 -23.03 -6.18 14.66
CA ALA A 203 -22.12 -5.29 15.37
C ALA A 203 -22.34 -3.83 14.97
N THR A 204 -22.04 -2.92 15.89
CA THR A 204 -22.14 -1.47 15.68
C THR A 204 -20.74 -0.85 15.57
N TYR A 205 -20.43 -0.31 14.41
CA TYR A 205 -19.16 0.32 14.08
C TYR A 205 -19.18 1.81 14.40
N ARG A 206 -18.14 2.33 15.05
CA ARG A 206 -17.96 3.76 15.28
C ARG A 206 -16.93 4.32 14.31
N VAL A 207 -17.29 5.37 13.57
CA VAL A 207 -16.39 6.03 12.62
C VAL A 207 -16.37 7.53 12.89
N ARG A 208 -15.18 8.13 12.92
CA ARG A 208 -15.00 9.58 13.06
C ARG A 208 -14.48 10.18 11.76
N VAL A 209 -15.33 11.00 11.13
CA VAL A 209 -15.01 11.70 9.88
C VAL A 209 -14.55 13.12 10.21
N PRO A 210 -13.33 13.53 9.84
CA PRO A 210 -12.84 14.88 10.08
C PRO A 210 -13.53 15.88 9.15
N THR A 211 -13.32 17.17 9.38
CA THR A 211 -13.72 18.21 8.41
C THR A 211 -13.21 17.87 7.01
N ILE A 212 -14.12 17.81 6.05
CA ILE A 212 -13.78 17.42 4.67
C ILE A 212 -13.27 18.65 3.93
N SER A 213 -11.95 18.76 3.82
CA SER A 213 -11.28 19.82 3.06
C SER A 213 -10.40 19.20 1.98
N PRO A 214 -10.94 18.92 0.78
CA PRO A 214 -10.15 18.43 -0.34
C PRO A 214 -9.12 19.49 -0.73
N GLY A 215 -7.85 19.11 -0.86
CA GLY A 215 -6.78 20.01 -1.31
C GLY A 215 -7.15 20.69 -2.64
N GLU A 216 -6.74 21.95 -2.79
CA GLU A 216 -7.07 22.78 -3.95
C GLU A 216 -6.59 22.10 -5.25
N GLN A 217 -7.54 21.83 -6.14
CA GLN A 217 -7.25 21.35 -7.49
C GLN A 217 -6.58 22.52 -8.20
N ALA A 218 -5.28 22.40 -8.52
CA ALA A 218 -4.68 23.35 -9.46
C ALA A 218 -5.57 23.35 -10.71
N PRO A 219 -6.05 24.51 -11.18
CA PRO A 219 -6.88 24.56 -12.37
C PRO A 219 -6.12 23.88 -13.52
N PRO A 220 -6.83 23.17 -14.42
CA PRO A 220 -6.17 22.62 -15.59
C PRO A 220 -5.38 23.74 -16.27
N PRO A 221 -4.12 23.52 -16.68
CA PRO A 221 -3.40 24.53 -17.41
C PRO A 221 -4.25 24.91 -18.62
N ALA A 222 -4.59 26.19 -18.72
CA ALA A 222 -5.30 26.71 -19.87
C ALA A 222 -4.61 26.20 -21.15
N PRO A 223 -5.35 25.81 -22.20
CA PRO A 223 -4.75 25.39 -23.45
C PRO A 223 -3.75 26.47 -23.86
N ARG A 224 -2.46 26.11 -23.91
CA ARG A 224 -1.46 27.02 -24.44
C ARG A 224 -1.87 27.28 -25.88
N GLN A 225 -2.33 28.49 -26.17
CA GLN A 225 -2.40 28.96 -27.54
C GLN A 225 -1.01 28.79 -28.12
N GLN A 226 -0.90 27.92 -29.13
CA GLN A 226 0.33 27.81 -29.90
C GLN A 226 0.59 29.18 -30.52
N ALA A 227 1.66 29.84 -30.07
CA ALA A 227 2.21 30.96 -30.81
C ALA A 227 2.55 30.46 -32.23
N PRO A 228 2.24 31.22 -33.29
CA PRO A 228 2.52 30.80 -34.65
C PRO A 228 4.03 30.58 -34.82
N ARG A 229 4.42 29.40 -35.32
CA ARG A 229 5.79 29.18 -35.76
C ARG A 229 6.04 30.05 -37.00
N PRO A 230 7.16 30.80 -37.09
CA PRO A 230 7.57 31.41 -38.34
C PRO A 230 7.84 30.33 -39.39
N ALA A 231 7.35 30.53 -40.61
CA ALA A 231 7.66 29.73 -41.77
C ALA A 231 9.01 30.17 -42.40
N GLY A 232 9.78 29.20 -42.90
CA GLY A 232 11.03 29.39 -43.65
C GLY A 232 12.29 29.20 -42.78
N GLN A 233 13.32 28.43 -43.14
CA GLN A 233 13.83 28.09 -44.47
C GLN A 233 14.37 26.65 -44.49
N LEU A 234 14.13 25.93 -45.58
CA LEU A 234 14.85 24.70 -45.91
C LEU A 234 16.26 25.08 -46.35
N HIS A 235 17.28 24.60 -45.64
CA HIS A 235 18.63 24.49 -46.16
C HIS A 235 18.93 23.00 -46.37
N ALA A 236 19.08 22.63 -47.64
CA ALA A 236 19.53 21.31 -48.05
C ALA A 236 20.97 21.11 -47.58
N LEU A 237 21.20 20.18 -46.65
CA LEU A 237 22.52 19.69 -46.30
C LEU A 237 22.77 18.38 -47.03
N ALA A 238 23.88 18.36 -47.75
CA ALA A 238 24.35 17.33 -48.65
C ALA A 238 24.58 15.97 -47.94
N ALA A 239 24.44 14.91 -48.73
CA ALA A 239 24.65 13.52 -48.34
C ALA A 239 26.09 13.26 -47.81
N PRO A 240 26.25 12.44 -46.76
CA PRO A 240 27.56 12.01 -46.32
C PRO A 240 28.08 10.88 -47.23
N THR A 241 29.33 11.04 -47.67
CA THR A 241 30.11 10.11 -48.47
C THR A 241 30.40 8.82 -47.71
N ALA A 242 30.28 7.67 -48.40
CA ALA A 242 30.63 6.35 -47.88
C ALA A 242 32.16 6.19 -47.68
N PRO A 243 32.63 5.62 -46.57
CA PRO A 243 34.02 5.20 -46.43
C PRO A 243 34.25 3.82 -47.07
N GLN A 244 35.39 3.68 -47.75
CA GLN A 244 35.90 2.44 -48.34
C GLN A 244 36.37 1.43 -47.28
N PRO A 245 36.40 0.11 -47.59
CA PRO A 245 36.73 -0.94 -46.63
C PRO A 245 38.25 -1.08 -46.45
N VAL A 246 38.72 -1.03 -45.20
CA VAL A 246 40.09 -1.42 -44.84
C VAL A 246 40.06 -2.84 -44.26
N ALA A 247 40.99 -3.66 -44.75
CA ALA A 247 41.09 -5.09 -44.53
C ALA A 247 41.22 -5.51 -43.05
N ALA A 248 40.58 -6.63 -42.73
CA ALA A 248 40.68 -7.35 -41.47
C ALA A 248 42.01 -8.13 -41.37
N PRO A 249 42.64 -8.21 -40.19
CA PRO A 249 43.53 -9.31 -39.87
C PRO A 249 42.76 -10.46 -39.18
N GLU A 250 43.12 -11.67 -39.58
CA GLU A 250 42.63 -12.97 -39.13
C GLU A 250 43.03 -13.28 -37.66
N PRO A 251 42.28 -14.14 -36.92
CA PRO A 251 42.40 -14.28 -35.48
C PRO A 251 43.51 -15.26 -35.06
N ALA A 252 44.33 -14.85 -34.09
CA ALA A 252 45.25 -15.75 -33.39
C ALA A 252 44.55 -16.46 -32.21
N ALA A 253 44.44 -17.78 -32.33
CA ALA A 253 44.41 -18.85 -31.32
C ALA A 253 43.72 -18.59 -29.96
N ALA A 254 42.61 -19.33 -29.77
CA ALA A 254 41.90 -19.52 -28.51
C ALA A 254 42.73 -20.24 -27.44
N ALA A 255 42.65 -19.75 -26.20
CA ALA A 255 42.89 -20.53 -24.99
C ALA A 255 41.51 -20.88 -24.36
N PRO A 256 41.29 -22.11 -23.87
CA PRO A 256 39.96 -22.57 -23.45
C PRO A 256 39.53 -21.90 -22.13
N PRO A 257 38.28 -21.43 -22.01
CA PRO A 257 37.75 -21.04 -20.71
C PRO A 257 37.47 -22.30 -19.88
N ALA A 258 37.95 -22.29 -18.64
CA ALA A 258 37.60 -23.28 -17.63
C ALA A 258 36.08 -23.26 -17.39
N GLU A 259 35.43 -24.28 -17.91
CA GLU A 259 34.03 -24.61 -17.71
C GLU A 259 33.83 -25.03 -16.24
N LYS A 260 33.53 -24.06 -15.36
CA LYS A 260 32.93 -24.37 -14.06
C LYS A 260 31.42 -24.35 -14.22
N ALA A 261 30.92 -25.52 -14.62
CA ALA A 261 29.55 -25.99 -14.68
C ALA A 261 28.53 -25.12 -13.93
N ALA A 262 27.68 -24.44 -14.71
CA ALA A 262 26.35 -24.02 -14.29
C ALA A 262 25.46 -25.27 -14.20
N THR A 263 25.48 -25.94 -13.06
CA THR A 263 24.41 -26.87 -12.66
C THR A 263 23.62 -26.25 -11.52
N ALA A 264 22.80 -25.24 -11.85
CA ALA A 264 21.70 -24.86 -10.97
C ALA A 264 20.56 -25.87 -11.20
N SER A 265 20.22 -26.64 -10.17
CA SER A 265 19.16 -27.64 -10.22
C SER A 265 17.80 -26.99 -10.53
N ALA A 266 16.90 -27.74 -11.19
CA ALA A 266 15.56 -27.29 -11.52
C ALA A 266 14.72 -26.89 -10.28
N ASP A 267 15.09 -27.37 -9.08
CA ASP A 267 14.44 -27.04 -7.81
C ASP A 267 14.70 -25.60 -7.34
N VAL A 268 15.78 -24.97 -7.80
CA VAL A 268 16.13 -23.58 -7.43
C VAL A 268 15.33 -22.57 -8.25
N ARG A 269 15.06 -22.89 -9.53
CA ARG A 269 14.36 -22.03 -10.47
C ARG A 269 12.86 -22.09 -10.29
N GLN A 270 12.22 -20.94 -10.15
CA GLN A 270 10.80 -20.82 -9.85
C GLN A 270 10.07 -19.94 -10.85
N VAL A 271 9.03 -20.51 -11.46
CA VAL A 271 7.99 -19.72 -12.15
C VAL A 271 6.88 -19.45 -11.14
N ILE A 272 6.57 -18.17 -10.92
CA ILE A 272 5.54 -17.75 -9.97
C ILE A 272 4.41 -17.09 -10.74
N ALA A 273 3.28 -17.80 -10.86
CA ALA A 273 2.11 -17.34 -11.62
C ALA A 273 0.93 -16.89 -10.74
N ASP A 274 0.97 -17.19 -9.45
CA ASP A 274 -0.06 -16.89 -8.45
C ASP A 274 0.59 -16.72 -7.08
N GLY A 275 -0.04 -15.91 -6.22
CA GLY A 275 0.35 -15.71 -4.83
C GLY A 275 1.19 -14.46 -4.58
N HIS A 276 1.42 -14.19 -3.29
CA HIS A 276 2.11 -12.99 -2.81
C HIS A 276 3.63 -13.12 -2.91
N VAL A 277 4.26 -12.10 -3.46
CA VAL A 277 5.73 -11.97 -3.53
C VAL A 277 6.14 -10.53 -3.34
N ASP A 278 7.27 -10.28 -2.68
CA ASP A 278 7.82 -8.93 -2.56
C ASP A 278 9.27 -8.87 -3.01
N MET A 279 9.64 -7.81 -3.72
CA MET A 279 11.04 -7.46 -3.92
C MET A 279 11.55 -6.60 -2.77
N GLY A 280 12.66 -6.98 -2.16
CA GLY A 280 13.25 -6.22 -1.06
C GLY A 280 14.75 -6.40 -0.93
N PRO A 281 15.45 -5.46 -0.30
CA PRO A 281 16.85 -5.62 0.00
C PRO A 281 17.05 -6.45 1.28
N GLN A 282 18.20 -7.13 1.35
CA GLN A 282 18.75 -7.70 2.57
C GLN A 282 20.14 -7.11 2.81
N LEU A 283 20.50 -6.96 4.09
CA LEU A 283 21.80 -6.46 4.53
C LEU A 283 22.53 -7.58 5.28
N ALA A 284 23.71 -7.96 4.81
CA ALA A 284 24.59 -8.93 5.46
C ALA A 284 25.98 -8.31 5.63
N GLY A 285 26.27 -7.81 6.83
CA GLY A 285 27.46 -7.01 7.09
C GLY A 285 27.46 -5.74 6.22
N ASN A 286 28.33 -5.73 5.21
CA ASN A 286 28.42 -4.65 4.21
C ASN A 286 27.75 -4.99 2.86
N GLY A 287 27.27 -6.23 2.70
CA GLY A 287 26.60 -6.69 1.49
C GLY A 287 25.14 -6.27 1.48
N TRP A 288 24.69 -5.65 0.40
CA TRP A 288 23.31 -5.27 0.14
C TRP A 288 22.86 -6.07 -1.07
N THR A 289 21.78 -6.83 -0.96
CA THR A 289 21.31 -7.70 -2.05
C THR A 289 19.81 -7.60 -2.20
N ILE A 290 19.34 -7.32 -3.42
CA ILE A 290 17.92 -7.34 -3.76
C ILE A 290 17.50 -8.78 -4.04
N ARG A 291 16.47 -9.23 -3.34
CA ARG A 291 15.91 -10.58 -3.45
C ARG A 291 14.39 -10.55 -3.53
N ILE A 292 13.80 -11.68 -3.89
CA ILE A 292 12.35 -11.89 -3.89
C ILE A 292 11.97 -12.70 -2.65
N LYS A 293 11.15 -12.12 -1.79
CA LYS A 293 10.47 -12.82 -0.70
C LYS A 293 9.26 -13.55 -1.30
N ASP A 294 9.28 -14.88 -1.27
CA ASP A 294 8.21 -15.76 -1.74
C ASP A 294 7.40 -16.27 -0.55
N ASP A 295 6.22 -15.67 -0.34
CA ASP A 295 5.33 -15.93 0.80
C ASP A 295 4.26 -17.00 0.48
N ARG A 296 4.40 -17.72 -0.64
CA ARG A 296 3.50 -18.84 -0.99
C ARG A 296 3.70 -20.06 -0.10
N THR A 297 4.82 -20.12 0.63
CA THR A 297 5.12 -21.15 1.64
C THR A 297 5.33 -20.48 2.99
N SER A 298 5.00 -21.19 4.07
CA SER A 298 5.29 -20.75 5.43
C SER A 298 6.30 -21.70 6.09
N PRO A 299 7.46 -21.21 6.56
CA PRO A 299 7.92 -19.82 6.50
C PRO A 299 8.26 -19.36 5.07
N PRO A 300 8.30 -18.04 4.83
CA PRO A 300 8.60 -17.49 3.51
C PRO A 300 10.05 -17.74 3.09
N VAL A 301 10.28 -17.86 1.78
CA VAL A 301 11.61 -18.16 1.21
C VAL A 301 12.15 -16.95 0.46
N TRP A 302 13.38 -16.54 0.76
CA TRP A 302 14.08 -15.50 0.00
C TRP A 302 14.85 -16.12 -1.18
N ARG A 303 14.50 -15.71 -2.40
CA ARG A 303 15.03 -16.23 -3.66
C ARG A 303 15.86 -15.19 -4.40
N GLU A 304 16.86 -15.65 -5.14
CA GLU A 304 17.59 -14.80 -6.08
C GLU A 304 16.68 -14.36 -7.23
N THR A 305 16.82 -13.11 -7.66
CA THR A 305 16.05 -12.56 -8.79
C THR A 305 16.30 -13.31 -10.10
N ALA A 306 17.51 -13.85 -10.30
CA ALA A 306 17.89 -14.62 -11.50
C ALA A 306 17.22 -16.00 -11.57
N ASP A 307 16.76 -16.53 -10.44
CA ASP A 307 16.12 -17.83 -10.31
C ASP A 307 14.58 -17.71 -10.31
N VAL A 308 14.03 -16.51 -10.40
CA VAL A 308 12.59 -16.26 -10.38
C VAL A 308 12.12 -15.63 -11.67
N VAL A 309 11.05 -16.19 -12.25
CA VAL A 309 10.28 -15.56 -13.32
C VAL A 309 8.85 -15.36 -12.82
N LEU A 310 8.40 -14.11 -12.78
CA LEU A 310 7.00 -13.81 -12.49
C LEU A 310 6.19 -14.02 -13.77
N GLN A 311 5.18 -14.89 -13.75
CA GLN A 311 4.33 -15.16 -14.90
C GLN A 311 3.01 -14.40 -14.76
N VAL A 312 2.73 -13.54 -15.73
CA VAL A 312 1.46 -12.84 -15.87
C VAL A 312 0.63 -13.56 -16.92
N ARG A 313 -0.38 -14.30 -16.50
CA ARG A 313 -1.25 -15.10 -17.39
C ARG A 313 -2.35 -14.26 -18.03
N ASP A 314 -3.02 -14.82 -19.03
CA ASP A 314 -4.10 -14.12 -19.75
C ASP A 314 -5.35 -13.83 -18.90
N ASN A 315 -5.49 -14.49 -17.74
CA ASN A 315 -6.51 -14.14 -16.75
C ASN A 315 -6.32 -12.74 -16.13
N ALA A 316 -5.16 -12.11 -16.33
CA ALA A 316 -4.86 -10.73 -15.93
C ALA A 316 -5.17 -9.69 -17.04
N LYS A 317 -5.75 -10.11 -18.17
CA LYS A 317 -6.12 -9.19 -19.25
C LYS A 317 -7.25 -8.25 -18.82
N ILE A 318 -7.08 -6.97 -19.12
CA ILE A 318 -8.12 -5.96 -18.97
C ILE A 318 -8.15 -5.05 -20.19
N THR A 319 -9.25 -4.31 -20.32
CA THR A 319 -9.39 -3.23 -21.29
C THR A 319 -9.05 -1.89 -20.63
N VAL A 320 -8.27 -1.05 -21.31
CA VAL A 320 -7.97 0.31 -20.85
C VAL A 320 -9.28 1.11 -20.74
N PRO A 321 -9.68 1.60 -19.55
CA PRO A 321 -10.85 2.44 -19.38
C PRO A 321 -10.55 3.87 -19.84
N ALA A 322 -11.61 4.66 -20.03
CA ALA A 322 -11.47 6.10 -20.25
C ALA A 322 -10.73 6.76 -19.07
N GLY A 323 -9.83 7.71 -19.37
CA GLY A 323 -9.06 8.44 -18.35
C GLY A 323 -7.79 7.72 -17.87
N ALA A 324 -7.49 6.54 -18.41
CA ALA A 324 -6.23 5.80 -18.17
C ALA A 324 -5.29 5.87 -19.38
N ASP A 325 -5.26 6.99 -20.10
CA ASP A 325 -4.53 7.17 -21.36
C ASP A 325 -3.01 6.95 -21.23
N PHE A 326 -2.49 7.04 -19.99
CA PHE A 326 -1.11 6.70 -19.67
C PHE A 326 -0.79 5.21 -19.80
N LEU A 327 -1.77 4.33 -20.04
CA LEU A 327 -1.56 2.90 -20.26
C LEU A 327 -1.74 2.47 -21.72
N GLY A 328 -2.39 3.30 -22.54
CA GLY A 328 -2.79 2.98 -23.90
C GLY A 328 -4.03 3.78 -24.29
N LYS A 329 -4.58 3.54 -25.47
CA LYS A 329 -5.86 4.15 -25.87
C LYS A 329 -7.00 3.44 -25.12
N PRO A 330 -8.08 4.14 -24.75
CA PRO A 330 -9.28 3.48 -24.25
C PRO A 330 -9.76 2.40 -25.21
N GLY A 331 -10.01 1.19 -24.70
CA GLY A 331 -10.32 0.01 -25.52
C GLY A 331 -9.13 -0.91 -25.82
N ASP A 332 -7.89 -0.45 -25.66
CA ASP A 332 -6.71 -1.33 -25.83
C ASP A 332 -6.71 -2.44 -24.77
N THR A 333 -6.19 -3.62 -25.12
CA THR A 333 -5.98 -4.73 -24.18
C THR A 333 -4.58 -4.64 -23.57
N LEU A 334 -4.48 -4.85 -22.26
CA LEU A 334 -3.22 -4.98 -21.54
C LEU A 334 -3.32 -6.06 -20.45
N TRP A 335 -2.18 -6.45 -19.87
CA TRP A 335 -2.11 -7.33 -18.71
C TRP A 335 -1.83 -6.51 -17.46
N LEU A 336 -2.68 -6.67 -16.43
CA LEU A 336 -2.59 -5.92 -15.19
C LEU A 336 -2.43 -6.85 -14.00
N LEU A 337 -1.31 -6.75 -13.28
CA LEU A 337 -1.22 -7.27 -11.92
C LEU A 337 -1.80 -6.21 -10.98
N PRO A 338 -2.92 -6.48 -10.30
CA PRO A 338 -3.64 -5.47 -9.53
C PRO A 338 -2.93 -5.12 -8.22
N GLN A 339 -3.10 -3.88 -7.76
CA GLN A 339 -2.63 -3.42 -6.46
C GLN A 339 -3.18 -4.23 -5.29
N SER A 340 -4.39 -4.79 -5.42
CA SER A 340 -4.98 -5.69 -4.44
C SER A 340 -4.94 -7.14 -4.92
N GLN A 341 -4.66 -8.05 -4.00
CA GLN A 341 -4.50 -9.46 -4.31
C GLN A 341 -5.74 -10.04 -4.98
N GLN A 342 -5.53 -10.80 -6.05
CA GLN A 342 -6.55 -11.60 -6.72
C GLN A 342 -6.07 -13.04 -6.81
N SER A 343 -6.96 -13.99 -6.52
CA SER A 343 -6.64 -15.41 -6.60
C SER A 343 -6.34 -15.82 -8.05
N GLY A 344 -5.27 -16.59 -8.24
CA GLY A 344 -4.83 -17.02 -9.56
C GLY A 344 -3.96 -16.00 -10.30
N ILE A 345 -3.58 -14.89 -9.66
CA ILE A 345 -2.73 -13.84 -10.21
C ILE A 345 -1.57 -13.59 -9.26
N VAL A 346 -0.34 -13.62 -9.78
CA VAL A 346 0.85 -13.25 -8.99
C VAL A 346 0.73 -11.80 -8.50
N TRP A 347 1.02 -11.58 -7.22
CA TRP A 347 0.82 -10.30 -6.56
C TRP A 347 2.15 -9.71 -6.08
N PRO A 348 2.90 -9.02 -6.96
CA PRO A 348 4.21 -8.46 -6.64
C PRO A 348 4.11 -7.15 -5.87
N GLY A 349 4.93 -7.03 -4.83
CA GLY A 349 5.11 -5.83 -4.02
C GLY A 349 6.58 -5.43 -3.87
N TRP A 350 6.81 -4.43 -3.03
CA TRP A 350 8.13 -4.06 -2.53
C TRP A 350 8.13 -4.00 -1.00
N ASN A 351 9.27 -4.39 -0.42
CA ASN A 351 9.38 -4.62 1.02
C ASN A 351 10.73 -4.13 1.56
N THR A 352 10.71 -3.36 2.66
CA THR A 352 11.90 -2.91 3.41
C THR A 352 11.79 -3.30 4.89
N GLN A 353 11.01 -4.33 5.22
CA GLN A 353 10.76 -4.83 6.57
C GLN A 353 11.71 -5.96 6.97
N HIS A 354 12.59 -6.41 6.08
CA HIS A 354 13.59 -7.41 6.45
C HIS A 354 14.38 -6.91 7.67
N GLU A 355 14.52 -7.75 8.70
CA GLU A 355 15.02 -7.34 10.02
C GLU A 355 16.41 -6.69 9.94
N SER A 356 17.27 -7.19 9.05
CA SER A 356 18.60 -6.62 8.79
C SER A 356 18.56 -5.20 8.19
N VAL A 357 17.48 -4.86 7.47
CA VAL A 357 17.28 -3.54 6.86
C VAL A 357 16.73 -2.58 7.91
N VAL A 358 15.72 -3.02 8.66
CA VAL A 358 15.10 -2.20 9.73
C VAL A 358 16.12 -1.84 10.81
N SER A 359 17.00 -2.77 11.20
CA SER A 359 18.03 -2.54 12.22
C SER A 359 19.34 -1.93 11.67
N GLY A 360 19.65 -2.17 10.40
CA GLY A 360 20.96 -1.88 9.82
C GLY A 360 21.03 -0.64 8.92
N VAL A 361 19.89 -0.06 8.52
CA VAL A 361 19.80 1.12 7.63
C VAL A 361 19.17 2.30 8.37
N LYS A 362 19.58 3.52 8.01
CA LYS A 362 18.96 4.77 8.44
C LYS A 362 18.42 5.55 7.23
N GLY A 363 17.32 6.28 7.44
CA GLY A 363 16.65 7.01 6.38
C GLY A 363 16.00 6.09 5.34
N ASN A 364 15.54 6.65 4.23
CA ASN A 364 14.78 5.90 3.23
C ASN A 364 15.67 5.00 2.36
N VAL A 365 15.08 3.92 1.85
CA VAL A 365 15.62 3.16 0.71
C VAL A 365 15.19 3.88 -0.57
N THR A 366 16.11 4.07 -1.53
CA THR A 366 15.76 4.61 -2.85
C THR A 366 15.67 3.46 -3.86
N TRP A 367 14.49 3.25 -4.43
CA TRP A 367 14.28 2.33 -5.55
C TRP A 367 14.41 3.08 -6.87
N THR A 368 15.36 2.68 -7.69
CA THR A 368 15.62 3.24 -9.01
C THR A 368 15.27 2.21 -10.10
N LEU A 369 14.36 2.56 -11.01
CA LEU A 369 14.17 1.84 -12.26
C LEU A 369 15.15 2.39 -13.30
N ARG A 370 16.13 1.57 -13.68
CA ARG A 370 17.24 1.95 -14.56
C ARG A 370 16.94 1.73 -16.04
N GLY A 371 16.00 0.84 -16.33
CA GLY A 371 15.59 0.50 -17.68
C GLY A 371 14.61 -0.65 -17.72
N VAL A 372 13.91 -0.77 -18.84
CA VAL A 372 13.00 -1.87 -19.14
C VAL A 372 13.30 -2.35 -20.55
N ASN A 373 13.60 -3.63 -20.69
CA ASN A 373 13.66 -4.31 -21.98
C ASN A 373 12.42 -5.21 -22.11
N GLY A 374 11.71 -5.13 -23.22
CA GLY A 374 10.51 -5.91 -23.47
C GLY A 374 9.72 -5.42 -24.69
N PRO A 375 8.71 -6.16 -25.15
CA PRO A 375 8.00 -5.89 -26.41
C PRO A 375 7.01 -4.71 -26.34
N GLY A 376 6.68 -4.24 -25.14
CA GLY A 376 5.67 -3.19 -24.92
C GLY A 376 6.03 -2.25 -23.79
N ARG A 377 5.07 -1.40 -23.42
CA ARG A 377 5.19 -0.48 -22.31
C ARG A 377 5.01 -1.23 -20.99
N PHE A 378 5.76 -0.81 -19.98
CA PHE A 378 5.57 -1.16 -18.58
C PHE A 378 5.18 0.10 -17.80
N ALA A 379 4.20 0.00 -16.91
CA ALA A 379 3.90 1.03 -15.93
C ALA A 379 3.63 0.42 -14.55
N LEU A 380 4.15 1.07 -13.50
CA LEU A 380 3.82 0.82 -12.10
C LEU A 380 3.11 2.05 -11.55
N PHE A 381 1.92 1.89 -10.98
CA PHE A 381 1.15 3.00 -10.44
C PHE A 381 0.28 2.58 -9.26
N LEU A 382 -0.07 3.52 -8.41
CA LEU A 382 -1.06 3.34 -7.35
C LEU A 382 -2.41 3.86 -7.82
N THR A 383 -3.49 3.28 -7.31
CA THR A 383 -4.84 3.79 -7.49
C THR A 383 -5.38 4.24 -6.14
N GLY A 384 -5.51 5.55 -5.95
CA GLY A 384 -6.09 6.08 -4.72
C GLY A 384 -7.58 5.77 -4.58
N SER A 385 -8.15 6.05 -3.40
CA SER A 385 -9.54 5.72 -3.06
C SER A 385 -10.59 6.22 -4.07
N PHE A 386 -10.31 7.31 -4.79
CA PHE A 386 -11.21 7.89 -5.79
C PHE A 386 -10.78 7.59 -7.23
N GLY A 387 -10.08 6.46 -7.46
CA GLY A 387 -9.72 5.96 -8.79
C GLY A 387 -8.58 6.70 -9.49
N LYS A 388 -8.06 7.79 -8.91
CA LYS A 388 -6.93 8.53 -9.48
C LYS A 388 -5.67 7.66 -9.47
N ALA A 389 -5.05 7.50 -10.64
CA ALA A 389 -3.76 6.85 -10.78
C ALA A 389 -2.61 7.80 -10.38
N ASP A 390 -1.68 7.30 -9.58
CA ASP A 390 -0.38 7.92 -9.30
C ASP A 390 0.74 7.06 -9.89
N VAL A 391 1.33 7.54 -11.00
CA VAL A 391 2.29 6.75 -11.79
C VAL A 391 3.68 6.84 -11.18
N LEU A 392 4.12 5.74 -10.58
CA LEU A 392 5.42 5.60 -9.93
C LEU A 392 6.54 5.38 -10.96
N PHE A 393 6.32 4.44 -11.87
CA PHE A 393 7.24 4.17 -12.99
C PHE A 393 6.50 4.01 -14.30
N ASP A 394 7.12 4.47 -15.38
CA ASP A 394 6.56 4.40 -16.72
C ASP A 394 7.69 4.27 -17.75
N SER A 395 7.77 3.13 -18.43
CA SER A 395 8.85 2.86 -19.38
C SER A 395 8.83 3.74 -20.64
N ALA A 396 7.77 4.54 -20.85
CA ALA A 396 7.75 5.56 -21.90
C ALA A 396 8.46 6.86 -21.50
N LYS A 397 8.80 7.04 -20.21
CA LYS A 397 9.56 8.18 -19.71
C LYS A 397 11.06 7.86 -19.66
N ALA A 398 11.87 8.92 -19.64
CA ALA A 398 13.32 8.79 -19.54
C ALA A 398 13.74 8.05 -18.26
N PHE A 399 14.79 7.25 -18.38
CA PHE A 399 15.45 6.60 -17.26
C PHE A 399 16.69 7.40 -16.82
N PRO A 400 17.13 7.26 -15.56
CA PRO A 400 16.50 6.49 -14.48
C PRO A 400 15.28 7.19 -13.88
N GLN A 401 14.37 6.40 -13.31
CA GLN A 401 13.24 6.89 -12.51
C GLN A 401 13.41 6.42 -11.06
N GLN A 402 13.00 7.22 -10.09
CA GLN A 402 13.27 6.97 -8.67
C GLN A 402 12.03 7.09 -7.78
N LEU A 403 11.97 6.23 -6.77
CA LEU A 403 11.00 6.24 -5.69
C LEU A 403 11.73 6.19 -4.35
N SER A 404 11.37 7.06 -3.41
CA SER A 404 11.87 7.00 -2.04
C SER A 404 10.92 6.19 -1.17
N ILE A 405 11.43 5.13 -0.54
CA ILE A 405 10.66 4.17 0.25
C ILE A 405 11.07 4.30 1.72
N PRO A 406 10.16 4.69 2.63
CA PRO A 406 10.43 4.68 4.06
C PRO A 406 10.84 3.29 4.56
N LEU A 407 11.67 3.21 5.60
CA LEU A 407 11.96 1.92 6.23
C LEU A 407 10.72 1.28 6.81
N ASN A 408 10.77 -0.04 6.98
CA ASN A 408 9.65 -0.84 7.47
C ASN A 408 8.36 -0.68 6.63
N THR A 409 8.52 -0.45 5.32
CA THR A 409 7.41 -0.41 4.36
C THR A 409 7.18 -1.77 3.73
N HIS A 410 5.92 -2.15 3.61
CA HIS A 410 5.45 -3.22 2.73
C HIS A 410 4.29 -2.69 1.92
N ALA A 411 4.40 -2.81 0.60
CA ALA A 411 3.54 -2.11 -0.33
C ALA A 411 3.33 -2.85 -1.65
N HIS A 412 2.14 -2.67 -2.21
CA HIS A 412 1.76 -3.15 -3.52
C HIS A 412 1.25 -2.01 -4.40
N GLY A 413 1.35 -2.21 -5.71
CA GLY A 413 0.86 -1.31 -6.73
C GLY A 413 0.37 -2.08 -7.95
N ASN A 414 -0.20 -1.38 -8.92
CA ASN A 414 -0.65 -1.96 -10.17
C ASN A 414 0.51 -2.03 -11.17
N TRP A 415 0.80 -3.23 -11.70
CA TRP A 415 1.83 -3.44 -12.73
C TRP A 415 1.16 -3.73 -14.07
N ALA A 416 1.29 -2.82 -15.03
CA ALA A 416 0.66 -2.93 -16.33
C ALA A 416 1.68 -3.21 -17.45
N PHE A 417 1.34 -4.13 -18.34
CA PHE A 417 2.14 -4.52 -19.49
C PHE A 417 1.31 -4.46 -20.77
N SER A 418 1.74 -3.69 -21.76
CA SER A 418 0.93 -3.41 -22.95
C SER A 418 1.00 -4.49 -24.04
N LYS A 419 1.90 -5.46 -23.95
CA LYS A 419 2.08 -6.54 -24.93
C LYS A 419 2.50 -7.84 -24.24
N PRO A 420 2.19 -9.02 -24.80
CA PRO A 420 2.74 -10.27 -24.31
C PRO A 420 4.22 -10.39 -24.71
N GLY A 421 5.00 -11.07 -23.87
CA GLY A 421 6.41 -11.41 -24.08
C GLY A 421 7.24 -11.31 -22.81
N LEU A 422 8.56 -11.51 -22.93
CA LEU A 422 9.49 -11.37 -21.81
C LEU A 422 9.85 -9.90 -21.57
N TYR A 423 9.76 -9.49 -20.31
CA TYR A 423 10.19 -8.21 -19.80
C TYR A 423 11.33 -8.39 -18.79
N ARG A 424 12.38 -7.58 -18.92
CA ARG A 424 13.52 -7.51 -18.01
C ARG A 424 13.63 -6.08 -17.47
N LEU A 425 13.38 -5.93 -16.17
CA LEU A 425 13.40 -4.64 -15.48
C LEU A 425 14.72 -4.53 -14.71
N ALA A 426 15.55 -3.56 -15.07
CA ALA A 426 16.78 -3.25 -14.35
C ALA A 426 16.44 -2.43 -13.09
N VAL A 427 16.43 -3.09 -11.93
CA VAL A 427 16.03 -2.54 -10.64
C VAL A 427 17.26 -2.32 -9.77
N GLN A 428 17.39 -1.11 -9.23
CA GLN A 428 18.43 -0.77 -8.27
C GLN A 428 17.79 -0.30 -6.96
N MET A 429 18.34 -0.73 -5.84
CA MET A 429 17.98 -0.21 -4.52
C MET A 429 19.24 0.29 -3.83
N SER A 430 19.15 1.46 -3.20
CA SER A 430 20.24 2.04 -2.40
C SER A 430 19.75 2.52 -1.04
N GLY A 431 20.66 2.59 -0.09
CA GLY A 431 20.41 3.03 1.27
C GLY A 431 21.68 3.47 1.98
N THR A 432 21.55 3.92 3.22
CA THR A 432 22.69 4.27 4.07
C THR A 432 22.65 3.43 5.34
N THR A 433 23.72 2.72 5.66
CA THR A 433 23.78 1.93 6.90
C THR A 433 23.74 2.84 8.13
N THR A 434 23.42 2.29 9.29
CA THR A 434 23.47 3.02 10.57
C THR A 434 24.87 3.59 10.84
N ALA A 435 25.92 2.86 10.43
CA ALA A 435 27.32 3.31 10.44
C ALA A 435 27.65 4.44 9.43
N GLY A 436 26.70 4.86 8.59
CA GLY A 436 26.85 5.96 7.64
C GLY A 436 27.42 5.57 6.28
N LYS A 437 27.56 4.27 5.97
CA LYS A 437 28.08 3.81 4.68
C LYS A 437 26.95 3.72 3.64
N ALA A 438 27.19 4.22 2.43
CA ALA A 438 26.28 4.00 1.31
C ALA A 438 26.33 2.53 0.84
N VAL A 439 25.16 1.94 0.57
CA VAL A 439 25.02 0.60 0.02
C VAL A 439 24.09 0.63 -1.19
N THR A 440 24.38 -0.19 -2.19
CA THR A 440 23.57 -0.29 -3.40
C THR A 440 23.70 -1.67 -4.02
N ASP A 441 22.64 -2.13 -4.68
CA ASP A 441 22.64 -3.34 -5.50
C ASP A 441 21.76 -3.10 -6.72
N THR A 442 22.07 -3.77 -7.82
CA THR A 442 21.30 -3.71 -9.07
C THR A 442 21.06 -5.12 -9.58
N ARG A 443 19.78 -5.44 -9.83
CA ARG A 443 19.32 -6.74 -10.28
C ARG A 443 18.38 -6.61 -11.46
N THR A 444 18.12 -7.74 -12.11
CA THR A 444 17.10 -7.84 -13.17
C THR A 444 15.91 -8.60 -12.64
N LEU A 445 14.74 -7.98 -12.65
CA LEU A 445 13.48 -8.68 -12.44
C LEU A 445 12.94 -9.16 -13.78
N THR A 446 12.65 -10.45 -13.90
CA THR A 446 12.14 -11.05 -15.13
C THR A 446 10.65 -11.37 -15.02
N ILE A 447 9.88 -10.89 -15.99
CA ILE A 447 8.43 -11.09 -16.07
C ILE A 447 8.08 -11.69 -17.43
N ALA A 448 7.35 -12.80 -17.43
CA ALA A 448 6.79 -13.41 -18.64
C ALA A 448 5.31 -13.06 -18.75
N VAL A 449 4.94 -12.28 -19.76
CA VAL A 449 3.58 -11.73 -19.91
C VAL A 449 2.81 -12.46 -21.01
N GLY A 450 1.59 -12.88 -20.70
CA GLY A 450 0.68 -13.60 -21.58
C GLY A 450 0.97 -15.09 -21.68
N ASP A 451 -0.09 -15.87 -21.89
CA ASP A 451 0.00 -17.35 -21.95
C ASP A 451 0.81 -17.85 -23.15
N SER A 452 1.01 -17.00 -24.16
CA SER A 452 1.86 -17.27 -25.32
C SER A 452 3.37 -17.15 -25.04
N THR A 453 3.76 -16.69 -23.85
CA THR A 453 5.17 -16.48 -23.50
C THR A 453 5.67 -17.63 -22.64
N ASP A 454 6.72 -18.33 -23.09
CA ASP A 454 7.35 -19.38 -22.29
C ASP A 454 8.11 -18.76 -21.09
N PRO A 455 7.66 -18.93 -19.84
CA PRO A 455 8.34 -18.38 -18.68
C PRO A 455 9.71 -19.01 -18.43
N LYS A 456 9.97 -20.24 -18.92
CA LYS A 456 11.26 -20.91 -18.70
C LYS A 456 12.40 -20.26 -19.47
N SER A 457 12.09 -19.58 -20.57
CA SER A 457 13.06 -18.78 -21.32
C SER A 457 13.55 -17.53 -20.56
N GLY A 458 12.92 -17.18 -19.43
CA GLY A 458 13.27 -16.01 -18.63
C GLY A 458 14.43 -16.21 -17.64
N PHE A 459 14.80 -17.45 -17.31
CA PHE A 459 15.82 -17.75 -16.29
C PHE A 459 17.23 -17.29 -16.69
N GLY A 460 18.04 -16.95 -15.69
CA GLY A 460 19.45 -16.56 -15.84
C GLY A 460 19.71 -15.06 -15.74
N SER A 461 20.98 -14.71 -15.56
CA SER A 461 21.46 -13.34 -15.58
C SER A 461 21.25 -12.78 -16.98
N GLY A 462 20.33 -11.82 -17.15
CA GLY A 462 20.21 -11.09 -18.40
C GLY A 462 21.45 -10.24 -18.65
N SER A 463 22.51 -10.85 -19.19
CA SER A 463 23.73 -10.20 -19.66
C SER A 463 23.89 -10.50 -21.14
N ASP A 464 22.98 -9.99 -21.96
CA ASP A 464 23.15 -9.88 -23.42
C ASP A 464 22.30 -8.72 -23.92
N SER A 465 22.77 -7.50 -23.65
CA SER A 465 22.56 -6.25 -24.40
C SER A 465 23.18 -5.09 -23.61
N GLY A 466 24.51 -5.11 -23.51
CA GLY A 466 25.31 -4.03 -22.96
C GLY A 466 26.59 -3.89 -23.77
N GLY A 467 26.50 -3.33 -24.98
CA GLY A 467 27.63 -2.62 -25.59
C GLY A 467 27.45 -1.16 -25.22
N GLY A 468 28.37 -0.45 -24.60
CA GLY A 468 29.83 -0.56 -24.60
C GLY A 468 30.29 0.90 -24.76
N ALA A 469 30.64 1.53 -23.65
CA ALA A 469 31.29 2.84 -23.64
C ALA A 469 32.42 2.75 -22.62
N ASP A 470 33.55 2.22 -23.09
CA ASP A 470 34.82 2.27 -22.37
C ASP A 470 35.29 3.72 -22.26
N GLY A 471 35.84 4.02 -21.09
CA GLY A 471 36.36 5.33 -20.72
C GLY A 471 37.66 5.67 -21.45
N GLY A 472 37.72 6.91 -21.93
CA GLY A 472 38.97 7.62 -22.12
C GLY A 472 39.28 8.41 -20.85
N ALA A 473 40.23 7.92 -20.04
CA ALA A 473 40.89 8.73 -19.03
C ALA A 473 41.71 9.81 -19.73
N ASN A 474 41.56 11.06 -19.29
CA ASN A 474 42.55 12.08 -19.55
C ASN A 474 42.73 12.93 -18.29
N ASP A 475 43.91 12.81 -17.71
CA ASP A 475 44.39 13.62 -16.60
C ASP A 475 44.59 15.07 -17.05
N GLY A 476 44.15 16.01 -16.21
CA GLY A 476 44.38 17.44 -16.40
C GLY A 476 43.90 18.22 -15.19
N GLY A 477 44.82 18.52 -14.27
CA GLY A 477 44.56 19.30 -13.07
C GLY A 477 44.20 20.77 -13.34
N GLY A 478 43.36 21.34 -12.49
CA GLY A 478 43.03 22.77 -12.49
C GLY A 478 42.11 23.13 -11.33
N ALA A 479 42.60 24.05 -10.48
CA ALA A 479 42.01 24.45 -9.21
C ALA A 479 40.65 25.18 -9.30
N ALA A 480 39.97 25.20 -8.15
CA ALA A 480 38.67 25.78 -7.88
C ALA A 480 38.49 27.27 -8.22
N ARG A 481 37.29 27.65 -8.69
CA ARG A 481 36.46 28.76 -8.16
C ARG A 481 35.04 28.73 -8.74
N GLY A 482 34.07 29.04 -7.88
CA GLY A 482 32.64 28.78 -8.09
C GLY A 482 31.90 29.70 -9.05
N GLY A 483 30.71 29.24 -9.41
CA GLY A 483 29.66 29.98 -10.09
C GLY A 483 28.35 29.19 -9.96
N GLY A 484 27.36 29.78 -9.30
CA GLY A 484 26.07 29.15 -9.04
C GLY A 484 25.27 28.89 -10.31
N GLY A 485 24.60 27.74 -10.33
CA GLY A 485 23.59 27.38 -11.32
C GLY A 485 22.56 26.48 -10.65
N ALA A 486 21.43 27.07 -10.25
CA ALA A 486 20.31 26.36 -9.69
C ALA A 486 19.77 25.35 -10.71
N LEU A 487 19.79 24.07 -10.37
CA LEU A 487 19.16 23.02 -11.16
C LEU A 487 17.65 22.98 -10.85
N PRO A 488 16.80 22.81 -11.88
CA PRO A 488 15.35 22.92 -11.75
C PRO A 488 14.78 21.76 -10.93
N ARG A 489 14.15 22.10 -9.80
CA ARG A 489 13.25 21.22 -9.05
C ARG A 489 12.04 20.92 -9.91
N THR A 490 11.91 19.67 -10.32
CA THR A 490 10.70 19.14 -10.95
C THR A 490 9.89 18.37 -9.91
N GLY A 491 8.63 18.76 -9.78
CA GLY A 491 7.51 17.94 -9.28
C GLY A 491 7.56 17.48 -7.82
N ALA A 492 6.96 18.28 -6.93
CA ALA A 492 6.47 17.79 -5.64
C ALA A 492 5.35 16.75 -5.87
N GLY A 493 5.71 15.48 -5.97
CA GLY A 493 4.78 14.35 -5.77
C GLY A 493 4.46 14.23 -4.29
N TRP A 494 3.19 14.01 -3.95
CA TRP A 494 2.68 14.01 -2.58
C TRP A 494 3.07 12.72 -1.84
N VAL A 495 4.35 12.62 -1.51
CA VAL A 495 4.87 11.80 -0.43
C VAL A 495 5.74 12.75 0.38
N LEU A 496 5.54 12.79 1.71
CA LEU A 496 6.25 13.60 2.73
C LEU A 496 5.52 14.86 3.23
N THR A 497 4.64 14.68 4.23
CA THR A 497 4.68 15.48 5.47
C THR A 497 4.23 14.63 6.66
N ALA A 498 5.17 13.90 7.27
CA ALA A 498 4.98 13.32 8.60
C ALA A 498 6.31 13.39 9.39
N VAL A 499 6.94 14.56 9.43
CA VAL A 499 8.08 14.83 10.33
C VAL A 499 7.91 16.24 10.91
N ALA A 500 7.13 16.33 11.97
CA ALA A 500 7.16 17.48 12.90
C ALA A 500 6.58 17.15 14.29
N ALA A 501 5.81 16.07 14.48
CA ALA A 501 5.29 15.70 15.80
C ALA A 501 6.22 14.74 16.61
N GLY A 502 7.11 13.99 15.94
CA GLY A 502 7.94 12.97 16.60
C GLY A 502 9.08 13.52 17.47
N ALA A 503 9.68 14.66 17.10
CA ALA A 503 10.80 15.23 17.86
C ALA A 503 10.36 15.86 19.19
N VAL A 504 9.11 16.35 19.28
CA VAL A 504 8.56 16.93 20.51
C VAL A 504 8.20 15.83 21.52
N LEU A 505 7.72 14.67 21.07
CA LEU A 505 7.36 13.56 21.95
C LEU A 505 8.57 12.88 22.62
N VAL A 506 9.72 12.80 21.94
CA VAL A 506 10.95 12.27 22.55
C VAL A 506 11.53 13.24 23.60
N ALA A 507 11.45 14.55 23.35
CA ALA A 507 11.88 15.55 24.33
C ALA A 507 10.96 15.60 25.56
N VAL A 508 9.64 15.51 25.39
CA VAL A 508 8.66 15.49 26.49
C VAL A 508 8.71 14.17 27.27
N GLY A 509 8.86 13.04 26.58
CA GLY A 509 9.03 11.72 27.21
C GLY A 509 10.31 11.63 28.05
N GLY A 510 11.44 12.13 27.54
CA GLY A 510 12.70 12.21 28.28
C GLY A 510 12.60 13.08 29.53
N LEU A 511 11.90 14.22 29.45
CA LEU A 511 11.71 15.14 30.57
C LEU A 511 10.80 14.53 31.67
N LEU A 512 9.74 13.79 31.30
CA LEU A 512 8.83 13.14 32.25
C LEU A 512 9.47 11.94 32.98
N VAL A 513 10.36 11.20 32.32
CA VAL A 513 11.12 10.11 32.95
C VAL A 513 12.18 10.65 33.93
N LEU A 514 12.82 11.78 33.61
CA LEU A 514 13.76 12.46 34.51
C LEU A 514 13.07 13.06 35.73
N LEU A 515 11.88 13.65 35.57
CA LEU A 515 11.09 14.22 36.67
C LEU A 515 10.47 13.15 37.59
N SER A 516 10.09 11.98 37.06
CA SER A 516 9.57 10.87 37.87
C SER A 516 10.66 10.14 38.66
N ARG A 517 11.88 10.02 38.13
CA ARG A 517 13.04 9.48 38.87
C ARG A 517 13.48 10.38 40.03
N ARG A 518 13.40 11.71 39.88
CA ARG A 518 13.68 12.66 40.98
C ARG A 518 12.63 12.60 42.09
N ARG A 519 11.37 12.29 41.80
CA ARG A 519 10.29 12.20 42.81
C ARG A 519 10.29 10.89 43.63
N ARG A 520 10.82 9.78 43.08
CA ARG A 520 10.89 8.49 43.80
C ARG A 520 12.05 8.38 44.79
N SER A 521 13.02 9.30 44.74
CA SER A 521 14.19 9.29 45.64
C SER A 521 13.96 10.06 46.95
N GLY A 522 12.76 10.61 47.19
CA GLY A 522 12.50 11.55 48.29
C GLY A 522 11.48 11.11 49.35
N ARG A 523 11.03 9.86 49.39
CA ARG A 523 10.02 9.41 50.39
C ARG A 523 10.24 7.99 50.88
N LEU A 524 11.25 7.76 51.71
CA LEU A 524 11.30 6.65 52.66
C LEU A 524 12.19 7.03 53.86
N TRP A 525 11.63 7.66 54.89
CA TRP A 525 12.11 7.58 56.29
C TRP A 525 10.94 7.89 57.25
N CYS A 526 10.86 7.09 58.32
CA CYS A 526 9.96 7.05 59.49
C CYS A 526 8.84 6.03 59.33
N GLY A 527 8.72 4.96 60.12
CA GLY A 527 9.46 4.50 61.28
C GLY A 527 8.54 3.57 62.07
N ALA A 528 8.96 2.36 62.40
CA ALA A 528 8.32 1.52 63.41
C ALA A 528 9.33 0.49 63.95
N ALA A 529 9.65 0.62 65.23
CA ALA A 529 10.55 -0.25 66.00
C ALA A 529 9.82 -1.53 66.48
N PRO A 530 10.55 -2.59 66.87
CA PRO A 530 9.99 -3.94 67.05
C PRO A 530 9.56 -4.22 68.49
N ARG A 531 8.55 -5.07 68.69
CA ARG A 531 8.33 -5.79 69.96
C ARG A 531 8.48 -7.29 69.74
N ARG A 532 9.34 -7.87 70.59
CA ARG A 532 9.60 -9.31 70.75
C ARG A 532 8.41 -9.99 71.46
N SER A 533 8.16 -11.24 71.12
CA SER A 533 7.46 -12.27 71.92
C SER A 533 8.43 -12.88 72.95
N PRO A 534 7.97 -13.63 73.97
CA PRO A 534 6.60 -14.06 74.28
C PRO A 534 5.89 -13.18 75.33
#